data_AF-W1DK10-F1
#
_entry.id   AF-W1DK10-F1
#
_cell.length_a   1.000
_cell.length_b   1.000
_cell.length_c   1.000
_cell.angle_alpha   90.00
_cell.angle_beta   90.00
_cell.angle_gamma   90.00
#
_symmetry.space_group_name_H-M   'P 1'
#
loop_
_entity.id
_entity.type
_entity.pdbx_description
1 polymer ?
#
loop_
_entity_poly.entity_id
_entity_poly.type
_entity_poly.pdbx_seq_one_letter_code
_entity_poly.pdbx_strand_id
1 'polypeptide(L)'
;MVTEEHLSADEARQLAKDIQTAKEHNLREIGLRLIALKESGFNQKEIAELEGLSQAKVTRALQAAAVPQDLISLFPVQSELSFSDYKLLLEVNEKLSEKGLTPEELIQSVSAQLDAIFE
;
A
#
# COMPACT_ATOMS: atom_id res chain seq x y z
N MET A 1 -38.47 -15.17 -1.76
CA MET A 1 -37.95 -14.84 -3.12
C MET A 1 -36.47 -14.56 -2.93
N VAL A 2 -35.62 -15.49 -3.36
CA VAL A 2 -34.15 -15.37 -3.28
C VAL A 2 -33.71 -14.83 -4.62
N THR A 3 -33.19 -13.61 -4.66
CA THR A 3 -32.60 -13.01 -5.86
C THR A 3 -31.15 -13.46 -5.93
N GLU A 4 -30.87 -14.40 -6.83
CA GLU A 4 -29.53 -14.83 -7.22
C GLU A 4 -28.87 -13.73 -8.08
N GLU A 5 -28.25 -12.73 -7.44
CA GLU A 5 -27.37 -11.78 -8.14
C GLU A 5 -26.13 -12.51 -8.64
N HIS A 6 -26.18 -12.90 -9.92
CA HIS A 6 -25.03 -13.39 -10.66
C HIS A 6 -24.07 -12.21 -10.87
N LEU A 7 -22.93 -12.21 -10.16
CA LEU A 7 -21.76 -11.41 -10.53
C LEU A 7 -21.51 -11.62 -12.03
N SER A 8 -21.69 -10.57 -12.84
CA SER A 8 -21.56 -10.69 -14.29
C SER A 8 -20.09 -10.98 -14.64
N ALA A 9 -19.87 -11.84 -15.64
CA ALA A 9 -18.53 -12.24 -16.10
C ALA A 9 -17.62 -11.04 -16.46
N ASP A 10 -18.22 -9.88 -16.76
CA ASP A 10 -17.50 -8.64 -17.02
C ASP A 10 -16.93 -7.99 -15.75
N GLU A 11 -17.60 -8.08 -14.59
CA GLU A 11 -17.03 -7.63 -13.30
C GLU A 11 -15.85 -8.52 -12.90
N ALA A 12 -15.96 -9.84 -13.12
CA ALA A 12 -14.87 -10.78 -12.86
C ALA A 12 -13.64 -10.54 -13.77
N ARG A 13 -13.87 -10.16 -15.04
CA ARG A 13 -12.78 -9.79 -15.97
C ARG A 13 -12.15 -8.45 -15.62
N GLN A 14 -12.94 -7.47 -15.18
CA GLN A 14 -12.45 -6.18 -14.70
C GLN A 14 -11.55 -6.40 -13.47
N LEU A 15 -12.01 -7.22 -12.53
CA LEU A 15 -11.25 -7.62 -11.33
C LEU A 15 -9.96 -8.36 -11.71
N ALA A 16 -10.01 -9.29 -12.66
CA ALA A 16 -8.84 -10.01 -13.14
C ALA A 16 -7.81 -9.09 -13.82
N LYS A 17 -8.27 -8.09 -14.58
CA LYS A 17 -7.41 -7.06 -15.18
C LYS A 17 -6.77 -6.16 -14.12
N ASP A 18 -7.53 -5.76 -13.11
CA ASP A 18 -7.05 -5.01 -11.96
C ASP A 18 -6.02 -5.81 -11.15
N ILE A 19 -6.25 -7.13 -10.98
CA ILE A 19 -5.31 -8.06 -10.34
C ILE A 19 -4.03 -8.20 -11.17
N GLN A 20 -4.15 -8.27 -12.51
CA GLN A 20 -2.99 -8.42 -13.39
C GLN A 20 -2.13 -7.15 -13.46
N THR A 21 -2.73 -5.96 -13.39
CA THR A 21 -1.97 -4.70 -13.26
C THR A 21 -1.42 -4.47 -11.85
N ALA A 22 -2.06 -4.98 -10.81
CA ALA A 22 -1.53 -4.97 -9.44
C ALA A 22 -0.25 -5.81 -9.29
N LYS A 23 -0.02 -6.78 -10.18
CA LYS A 23 1.19 -7.62 -10.22
C LYS A 23 2.39 -6.95 -10.88
N GLU A 24 2.19 -6.03 -11.82
CA GLU A 24 3.28 -5.41 -12.60
C GLU A 24 3.86 -4.14 -11.96
N HIS A 25 3.11 -3.49 -11.07
CA HIS A 25 3.59 -2.36 -10.26
C HIS A 25 3.02 -2.44 -8.85
N ASN A 26 3.90 -2.55 -7.85
CA ASN A 26 3.48 -2.50 -6.46
C ASN A 26 2.81 -1.14 -6.20
N LEU A 27 1.65 -1.13 -5.55
CA LEU A 27 0.86 0.07 -5.24
C LEU A 27 1.71 1.19 -4.65
N ARG A 28 2.71 0.84 -3.85
CA ARG A 28 3.67 1.78 -3.27
C ARG A 28 4.62 2.41 -4.29
N GLU A 29 5.13 1.65 -5.25
CA GLU A 29 6.02 2.19 -6.29
C GLU A 29 5.31 3.23 -7.14
N ILE A 30 4.04 2.97 -7.47
CA ILE A 30 3.16 3.96 -8.10
C ILE A 30 3.11 5.20 -7.21
N GLY A 31 2.80 5.01 -5.92
CA GLY A 31 2.72 6.10 -4.95
C GLY A 31 3.97 6.97 -4.86
N LEU A 32 5.16 6.39 -4.87
CA LEU A 32 6.43 7.13 -4.84
C LEU A 32 6.59 8.02 -6.08
N ARG A 33 6.21 7.54 -7.27
CA ARG A 33 6.16 8.38 -8.48
C ARG A 33 5.13 9.50 -8.34
N LEU A 34 3.95 9.20 -7.78
CA LEU A 34 2.90 10.20 -7.57
C LEU A 34 3.31 11.28 -6.55
N ILE A 35 4.12 10.94 -5.55
CA ILE A 35 4.67 11.92 -4.60
C ILE A 35 5.55 12.93 -5.33
N ALA A 36 6.44 12.48 -6.22
CA ALA A 36 7.27 13.38 -7.01
C ALA A 36 6.44 14.35 -7.88
N LEU A 37 5.34 13.86 -8.46
CA LEU A 37 4.38 14.71 -9.19
C LEU A 37 3.68 15.71 -8.25
N LYS A 38 3.26 15.26 -7.07
CA LYS A 38 2.63 16.13 -6.06
C LYS A 38 3.60 17.23 -5.58
N GLU A 39 4.87 16.90 -5.38
CA GLU A 39 5.93 17.85 -5.01
C GLU A 39 6.24 18.84 -6.13
N SER A 40 6.10 18.43 -7.39
CA SER A 40 6.21 19.33 -8.54
C SER A 40 5.02 20.28 -8.73
N GLY A 41 3.98 20.16 -7.90
CA GLY A 41 2.85 21.10 -7.83
C GLY A 41 1.52 20.59 -8.39
N PHE A 42 1.47 19.34 -8.88
CA PHE A 42 0.22 18.76 -9.37
C PHE A 42 -0.72 18.36 -8.22
N ASN A 43 -2.01 18.57 -8.43
CA ASN A 43 -3.03 18.11 -7.49
C ASN A 43 -3.39 16.62 -7.77
N GLN A 44 -4.03 15.95 -6.80
CA GLN A 44 -4.40 14.53 -6.97
C GLN A 44 -5.32 14.29 -8.18
N LYS A 45 -6.13 15.30 -8.55
CA LYS A 45 -7.02 15.18 -9.70
C LYS A 45 -6.26 15.12 -11.02
N GLU A 46 -5.36 16.08 -11.21
CA GLU A 46 -4.45 16.19 -12.35
C GLU A 46 -3.55 14.96 -12.43
N ILE A 47 -3.01 14.49 -11.31
CA ILE A 47 -2.20 13.26 -11.26
C ILE A 47 -3.00 12.05 -11.77
N ALA A 48 -4.26 11.92 -11.37
CA ALA A 48 -5.10 10.81 -11.83
C ALA A 48 -5.38 10.90 -13.34
N GLU A 49 -5.61 12.10 -13.87
CA GLU A 49 -5.82 12.33 -15.30
C GLU A 49 -4.54 12.09 -16.11
N LEU A 50 -3.39 12.56 -15.62
CA LEU A 50 -2.08 12.39 -16.24
C LEU A 50 -1.66 10.92 -16.32
N GLU A 51 -1.86 10.17 -15.24
CA GLU A 51 -1.46 8.77 -15.14
C GLU A 51 -2.56 7.79 -15.62
N GLY A 52 -3.74 8.30 -16.01
CA GLY A 52 -4.88 7.47 -16.40
C GLY A 52 -5.40 6.57 -15.26
N LEU A 53 -5.25 7.02 -14.01
CA LEU A 53 -5.65 6.29 -12.81
C LEU A 53 -6.98 6.83 -12.27
N SER A 54 -7.68 6.01 -11.48
CA SER A 54 -8.80 6.53 -10.69
C SER A 54 -8.29 7.35 -9.50
N GLN A 55 -9.05 8.38 -9.10
CA GLN A 55 -8.75 9.18 -7.89
C GLN A 55 -8.52 8.29 -6.66
N ALA A 56 -9.36 7.27 -6.48
CA ALA A 56 -9.22 6.32 -5.38
C ALA A 56 -7.89 5.56 -5.42
N LYS A 57 -7.42 5.18 -6.61
CA LYS A 57 -6.12 4.52 -6.77
C LYS A 57 -4.96 5.46 -6.48
N VAL A 58 -5.05 6.73 -6.89
CA VAL A 58 -4.09 7.78 -6.53
C VAL A 58 -4.00 7.96 -5.02
N THR A 59 -5.14 8.11 -4.33
CA THR A 59 -5.14 8.25 -2.87
C THR A 59 -4.53 7.02 -2.17
N ARG A 60 -4.91 5.81 -2.60
CA ARG A 60 -4.35 4.56 -2.03
C ARG A 60 -2.85 4.42 -2.27
N ALA A 61 -2.39 4.77 -3.46
CA ALA A 61 -0.97 4.73 -3.82
C ALA A 61 -0.17 5.73 -2.98
N LEU A 62 -0.66 6.97 -2.85
CA LEU A 62 -0.02 7.99 -2.01
C LEU A 62 0.04 7.57 -0.53
N GLN A 63 -1.01 6.94 -0.01
CA GLN A 63 -1.01 6.38 1.36
C GLN A 63 0.00 5.26 1.51
N ALA A 64 0.10 4.34 0.54
CA ALA A 64 1.09 3.26 0.57
C ALA A 64 2.54 3.79 0.51
N ALA A 65 2.77 4.89 -0.21
CA ALA A 65 4.08 5.54 -0.27
C ALA A 65 4.42 6.38 0.96
N ALA A 66 3.43 6.77 1.77
CA ALA A 66 3.66 7.46 3.04
C ALA A 66 4.19 6.53 4.14
N VAL A 67 4.09 5.21 3.96
CA VAL A 67 4.61 4.23 4.92
C VAL A 67 6.15 4.25 4.89
N PRO A 68 6.82 4.39 6.05
CA PRO A 68 8.28 4.38 6.14
C PRO A 68 8.90 3.13 5.54
N GLN A 69 10.04 3.30 4.85
CA GLN A 69 10.79 2.18 4.25
C GLN A 69 11.19 1.15 5.30
N ASP A 70 11.49 1.58 6.53
CA ASP A 70 11.95 0.71 7.62
C ASP A 70 10.87 -0.30 8.05
N LEU A 71 9.59 0.09 8.03
CA LEU A 71 8.50 -0.85 8.32
C LEU A 71 8.26 -1.83 7.17
N ILE A 72 8.62 -1.44 5.95
CA ILE A 72 8.41 -2.26 4.75
C ILE A 72 9.54 -3.27 4.58
N SER A 73 10.76 -2.94 5.00
CA SER A 73 11.90 -3.87 4.95
C SER A 73 11.71 -5.09 5.86
N LEU A 74 10.79 -5.03 6.83
CA LEU A 74 10.35 -6.19 7.61
C LEU A 74 9.68 -7.28 6.74
N PHE A 75 9.16 -6.91 5.57
CA PHE A 75 8.50 -7.84 4.67
C PHE A 75 9.42 -8.20 3.51
N PRO A 76 9.90 -9.47 3.44
CA PRO A 76 10.82 -9.90 2.38
C PRO A 76 10.18 -9.84 0.99
N VAL A 77 8.86 -10.03 0.91
CA VAL A 77 8.10 -10.02 -0.35
C VAL A 77 7.09 -8.86 -0.34
N GLN A 78 7.54 -7.67 -0.71
CA GLN A 78 6.71 -6.46 -0.68
C GLN A 78 5.51 -6.54 -1.63
N SER A 79 5.57 -7.35 -2.69
CA SER A 79 4.48 -7.55 -3.64
C SER A 79 3.26 -8.25 -3.04
N GLU A 80 3.41 -8.91 -1.89
CA GLU A 80 2.29 -9.52 -1.17
C GLU A 80 1.53 -8.53 -0.29
N LEU A 81 2.10 -7.33 -0.05
CA LEU A 81 1.45 -6.30 0.71
C LEU A 81 0.26 -5.73 -0.05
N SER A 82 -0.92 -5.92 0.51
CA SER A 82 -2.15 -5.31 0.04
C SER A 82 -2.29 -3.87 0.55
N PHE A 83 -3.26 -3.14 0.00
CA PHE A 83 -3.57 -1.79 0.49
C PHE A 83 -3.98 -1.78 1.98
N SER A 84 -4.70 -2.81 2.45
CA SER A 84 -5.06 -2.91 3.87
C SER A 84 -3.84 -3.05 4.76
N ASP A 85 -2.79 -3.75 4.29
CA ASP A 85 -1.55 -3.91 5.05
C ASP A 85 -0.80 -2.58 5.13
N TYR A 86 -0.69 -1.84 4.02
CA TYR A 86 -0.12 -0.49 4.05
C TYR A 86 -0.87 0.46 4.98
N LYS A 87 -2.20 0.40 4.98
CA LYS A 87 -3.01 1.21 5.90
C LYS A 87 -2.73 0.85 7.36
N LEU A 88 -2.65 -0.45 7.66
CA LEU A 88 -2.31 -0.92 9.00
C LEU A 88 -0.90 -0.48 9.42
N LEU A 89 0.09 -0.59 8.54
CA LEU A 89 1.46 -0.14 8.80
C LEU A 89 1.52 1.37 9.06
N LEU A 90 0.71 2.16 8.35
CA LEU A 90 0.59 3.59 8.59
C LEU A 90 -0.01 3.88 9.97
N GLU A 91 -1.10 3.19 10.35
CA GLU A 91 -1.71 3.31 11.68
C GLU A 91 -0.75 2.87 12.80
N VAL A 92 0.05 1.83 12.56
CA VAL A 92 1.12 1.40 13.48
C VAL A 92 2.16 2.50 13.63
N ASN A 93 2.59 3.10 12.52
CA ASN A 93 3.55 4.21 12.55
C ASN A 93 3.03 5.44 13.29
N GLU A 94 1.76 5.79 13.11
CA GLU A 94 1.10 6.87 13.85
C GLU A 94 1.06 6.56 15.35
N LYS A 95 0.65 5.35 15.75
CA LYS A 95 0.62 4.93 17.16
C LYS A 95 2.00 4.84 17.80
N LEU A 96 3.03 4.49 17.04
CA LEU A 96 4.43 4.53 17.50
C LEU A 96 4.86 5.98 17.76
N SER A 97 4.56 6.87 16.80
CA SER A 97 4.86 8.30 16.90
C SER A 97 4.16 8.95 18.10
N GLU A 98 2.89 8.60 18.36
CA GLU A 98 2.14 9.04 19.55
C GLU A 98 2.79 8.60 20.87
N LYS A 99 3.41 7.43 20.88
CA LYS A 99 4.12 6.89 22.05
C LYS A 99 5.57 7.39 22.15
N GLY A 100 6.03 8.19 21.18
CA GLY A 100 7.43 8.63 21.09
C GLY A 100 8.42 7.51 20.79
N LEU A 101 7.92 6.38 20.27
CA LEU A 101 8.73 5.22 19.88
C LEU A 101 9.12 5.35 18.42
N THR A 102 10.34 4.93 18.11
CA THR A 102 10.84 4.92 16.74
C THR A 102 10.45 3.62 16.02
N PRO A 103 10.23 3.66 14.69
CA PRO A 103 10.08 2.43 13.90
C PRO A 103 11.26 1.47 14.08
N GLU A 104 12.47 2.01 14.26
CA GLU A 104 13.72 1.25 14.49
C GLU A 104 13.67 0.40 15.76
N GLU A 105 13.17 0.93 16.88
CA GLU A 105 13.02 0.19 18.14
C GLU A 105 12.05 -0.98 17.99
N LEU A 106 10.94 -0.77 17.27
CA LEU A 106 10.00 -1.86 16.96
C LEU A 106 10.69 -2.93 16.11
N ILE A 107 11.40 -2.52 15.05
CA ILE A 107 12.11 -3.43 14.14
C ILE A 107 13.14 -4.25 14.91
N GLN A 108 13.93 -3.64 15.79
CA GLN A 108 14.90 -4.35 16.62
C GLN A 108 14.23 -5.38 17.53
N SER A 109 13.11 -5.01 18.15
CA SER A 109 12.38 -5.93 19.05
C SER A 109 11.81 -7.14 18.30
N VAL A 110 11.26 -6.93 17.10
CA VAL A 110 10.68 -7.99 16.26
C VAL A 110 11.77 -8.85 15.65
N SER A 111 12.86 -8.25 15.20
CA SER A 111 14.01 -8.98 14.62
C SER A 111 14.65 -9.88 15.67
N ALA A 112 14.86 -9.40 16.90
CA ALA A 112 15.40 -10.21 17.99
C ALA A 112 14.49 -11.39 18.35
N GLN A 113 13.17 -11.22 18.28
CA GLN A 113 12.23 -12.34 18.47
C GLN A 113 12.25 -13.34 17.31
N LEU A 114 12.45 -12.86 16.08
CA LEU A 114 12.54 -13.71 14.90
C LEU A 114 13.81 -14.57 14.95
N ASP A 115 14.96 -13.96 15.27
CA ASP A 115 16.23 -14.67 15.43
C ASP A 115 16.14 -15.77 16.50
N ALA A 116 15.46 -15.49 17.62
CA ALA A 116 15.24 -16.48 18.68
C ALA A 116 14.33 -17.67 18.29
N ILE A 117 13.59 -17.58 17.17
CA ILE A 117 12.79 -18.69 16.62
C ILE A 117 13.61 -19.54 15.63
N PHE A 118 14.64 -18.94 15.02
CA PHE A 118 15.52 -19.60 14.05
C PHE A 118 16.84 -20.12 14.66
N GLU A 119 17.17 -19.77 15.91
CA GLU A 119 18.15 -20.45 16.77
C GLU A 119 17.62 -21.76 17.37
#